data_AF-S7U4V8-F1
#
_entry.id   AF-S7U4V8-F1
#
_cell.length_a   1.000
_cell.length_b   1.000
_cell.length_c   1.000
_cell.angle_alpha   90.00
_cell.angle_beta   90.00
_cell.angle_gamma   90.00
#
_symmetry.space_group_name_H-M   'P 1'
#
loop_
_entity.id
_entity.type
_entity.pdbx_description
1 polymer ?
#
loop_
_entity_poly.entity_id
_entity_poly.type
_entity_poly.pdbx_seq_one_letter_code
_entity_poly.pdbx_strand_id
1 'polypeptide(L)'
;MSKSFCRLCAVAAVFLVLLSSAAVCRADTVTVTIPPDAPEAKAPARDKILAKAFVQAVQQKARAIVGVELPPARQARLDAFLSDRAQSLVQSYSEQSFQTGPDGVQAVYDVTVDRQGLRRLLEQTGVLATARTSQPYTLSMLGRVPGDALAGLELLSGLTRQSGGMGADVPALTIQPITGGYAAELKSGGDDWKAGGESLETVWLRVWGNYFSHEHTAVVASSGTTLVVSGWSAADGAQSFARSLATAPGVGDGSTLEQVTLAPEGVSARFRVRIRDRQALEGFLREATQGRGLTWQIGGE
;
A
#
# COMPACT_ATOMS: atom_id res chain seq x y z
N MET A 1 14.49 -41.15 -41.53
CA MET A 1 13.83 -41.02 -40.21
C MET A 1 14.57 -39.99 -39.36
N SER A 2 14.31 -38.68 -39.44
CA SER A 2 14.84 -37.69 -38.44
C SER A 2 14.31 -36.25 -38.63
N LYS A 3 13.02 -36.04 -38.90
CA LYS A 3 12.46 -34.66 -38.99
C LYS A 3 11.11 -34.48 -38.27
N SER A 4 10.34 -35.55 -38.09
CA SER A 4 9.03 -35.49 -37.43
C SER A 4 9.10 -35.44 -35.90
N PHE A 5 10.19 -35.93 -35.28
CA PHE A 5 10.34 -35.97 -33.82
C PHE A 5 10.70 -34.61 -33.20
N CYS A 6 11.36 -33.74 -33.96
CA CYS A 6 11.81 -32.43 -33.47
C CYS A 6 10.68 -31.39 -33.41
N ARG A 7 9.60 -31.58 -34.17
CA ARG A 7 8.43 -30.68 -34.17
C ARG A 7 7.44 -30.96 -33.03
N LEU A 8 7.36 -32.20 -32.53
CA LEU A 8 6.47 -32.54 -31.42
C LEU A 8 6.97 -31.99 -30.07
N CYS A 9 8.29 -31.97 -29.84
CA CYS A 9 8.85 -31.41 -28.60
C CYS A 9 8.73 -29.88 -28.51
N ALA A 10 8.79 -29.19 -29.65
CA ALA A 10 8.67 -27.73 -29.69
C ALA A 10 7.24 -27.24 -29.37
N VAL A 11 6.21 -27.99 -29.79
CA VAL A 11 4.81 -27.63 -29.49
C VAL A 11 4.44 -27.93 -28.03
N ALA A 12 5.00 -29.00 -27.45
CA ALA A 12 4.81 -29.32 -26.03
C ALA A 12 5.47 -28.30 -25.08
N ALA A 13 6.63 -27.75 -25.46
CA ALA A 13 7.32 -26.74 -24.65
C ALA A 13 6.61 -25.38 -24.65
N VAL A 14 5.96 -24.99 -25.76
CA VAL A 14 5.22 -23.72 -25.86
C VAL A 14 3.89 -23.77 -25.08
N PHE A 15 3.26 -24.94 -24.97
CA PHE A 15 2.03 -25.10 -24.18
C PHE A 15 2.29 -25.10 -22.66
N LEU A 16 3.46 -25.57 -22.22
CA LEU A 16 3.83 -25.61 -20.79
C LEU A 16 4.19 -24.21 -20.23
N VAL A 17 4.73 -23.32 -21.07
CA VAL A 17 5.09 -21.95 -20.66
C VAL A 17 3.86 -21.04 -20.55
N LEU A 18 2.80 -21.30 -21.33
CA LEU A 18 1.54 -20.52 -21.26
C LEU A 18 0.68 -20.84 -20.03
N LEU A 19 0.93 -21.94 -19.32
CA LEU A 19 0.20 -22.30 -18.10
C LEU A 19 0.83 -21.73 -16.81
N SER A 20 2.02 -21.12 -16.90
CA SER A 20 2.76 -20.60 -15.74
C SER A 20 2.52 -19.11 -15.47
N SER A 21 1.75 -18.44 -16.32
CA SER A 21 1.35 -17.02 -16.17
C SER A 21 -0.10 -16.86 -15.71
N ALA A 22 -0.69 -17.90 -15.12
CA ALA A 22 -1.77 -17.71 -14.18
C ALA A 22 -1.18 -17.03 -12.93
N ALA A 23 -1.10 -15.69 -12.98
CA ALA A 23 -0.95 -14.89 -11.78
C ALA A 23 -1.99 -15.41 -10.79
N VAL A 24 -1.51 -16.01 -9.70
CA VAL A 24 -2.36 -16.54 -8.65
C VAL A 24 -3.12 -15.34 -8.08
N CYS A 25 -4.34 -15.10 -8.59
CA CYS A 25 -5.36 -14.37 -7.89
C CYS A 25 -5.66 -15.20 -6.64
N ARG A 26 -4.85 -14.99 -5.61
CA ARG A 26 -5.00 -15.66 -4.34
C ARG A 26 -6.18 -14.98 -3.65
N ALA A 27 -7.37 -15.52 -3.86
CA ALA A 27 -8.51 -15.22 -3.02
C ALA A 27 -8.13 -15.57 -1.58
N ASP A 28 -8.51 -14.72 -0.63
CA ASP A 28 -8.25 -15.00 0.77
C ASP A 28 -9.41 -15.83 1.31
N THR A 29 -9.09 -17.03 1.77
CA THR A 29 -10.05 -17.90 2.44
C THR A 29 -10.35 -17.34 3.82
N VAL A 30 -11.62 -17.02 4.07
CA VAL A 30 -12.12 -16.51 5.34
C VAL A 30 -13.13 -17.49 5.92
N THR A 31 -12.93 -17.84 7.19
CA THR A 31 -13.85 -18.68 7.95
C THR A 31 -14.65 -17.81 8.91
N VAL A 32 -15.95 -17.76 8.70
CA VAL A 32 -16.89 -17.11 9.62
C VAL A 32 -17.51 -18.20 10.50
N THR A 33 -17.27 -18.09 11.80
CA THR A 33 -17.91 -18.94 12.81
C THR A 33 -18.85 -18.09 13.66
N ILE A 34 -20.11 -18.50 13.74
CA ILE A 34 -21.13 -17.89 14.61
C ILE A 34 -21.46 -18.91 15.69
N PRO A 35 -21.20 -18.60 16.98
CA PRO A 35 -21.44 -19.53 18.07
C PRO A 35 -22.95 -19.73 18.29
N PRO A 36 -23.37 -20.89 18.86
CA PRO A 36 -24.76 -21.32 18.88
C PRO A 36 -25.66 -20.47 19.79
N ASP A 37 -25.08 -19.75 20.74
CA ASP A 37 -25.74 -18.82 21.66
C ASP A 37 -26.04 -17.45 21.02
N ALA A 38 -25.40 -17.14 19.88
CA ALA A 38 -25.63 -15.89 19.17
C ALA A 38 -27.05 -15.83 18.60
N PRO A 39 -27.72 -14.66 18.64
CA PRO A 39 -29.02 -14.46 17.99
C PRO A 39 -29.03 -14.88 16.52
N GLU A 40 -27.91 -14.68 15.82
CA GLU A 40 -27.75 -15.03 14.41
C GLU A 40 -27.62 -16.54 14.15
N ALA A 41 -27.27 -17.35 15.15
CA ALA A 41 -27.26 -18.81 15.02
C ALA A 41 -28.68 -19.41 15.05
N LYS A 42 -29.63 -18.73 15.70
CA LYS A 42 -31.03 -19.17 15.78
C LYS A 42 -31.80 -18.97 14.47
N ALA A 43 -31.38 -17.99 13.67
CA ALA A 43 -31.93 -17.71 12.34
C ALA A 43 -30.82 -17.17 11.43
N PRO A 44 -29.98 -18.04 10.84
CA PRO A 44 -28.85 -17.61 10.03
C PRO A 44 -29.31 -16.95 8.73
N ALA A 45 -29.25 -15.63 8.70
CA ALA A 45 -29.40 -14.86 7.48
C ALA A 45 -28.07 -14.89 6.71
N ARG A 46 -28.02 -15.64 5.60
CA ARG A 46 -26.82 -15.79 4.77
C ARG A 46 -26.17 -14.44 4.43
N ASP A 47 -26.96 -13.44 4.07
CA ASP A 47 -26.46 -12.10 3.73
C ASP A 47 -25.69 -11.44 4.89
N LYS A 48 -26.12 -11.65 6.14
CA LYS A 48 -25.41 -11.13 7.32
C LYS A 48 -24.09 -11.86 7.55
N ILE A 49 -24.05 -13.16 7.29
CA ILE A 49 -22.85 -13.99 7.42
C ILE A 49 -21.84 -13.61 6.34
N LEU A 50 -22.31 -13.43 5.12
CA LEU A 50 -21.52 -12.95 3.99
C LEU A 50 -20.95 -11.56 4.26
N ALA A 51 -21.76 -10.62 4.79
CA ALA A 51 -21.27 -9.30 5.18
C ALA A 51 -20.16 -9.39 6.25
N LYS A 52 -20.31 -10.28 7.24
CA LYS A 52 -19.23 -10.57 8.22
C LYS A 52 -17.98 -11.11 7.54
N ALA A 53 -18.12 -12.01 6.55
CA ALA A 53 -17.00 -12.54 5.77
C ALA A 53 -16.24 -11.44 5.03
N PHE A 54 -16.96 -10.49 4.40
CA PHE A 54 -16.34 -9.36 3.71
C PHE A 54 -15.54 -8.47 4.65
N VAL A 55 -16.12 -8.14 5.81
CA VAL A 55 -15.43 -7.33 6.83
C VAL A 55 -14.15 -8.02 7.29
N GLN A 56 -14.22 -9.31 7.62
CA GLN A 56 -13.06 -10.09 8.04
C GLN A 56 -11.98 -10.17 6.95
N ALA A 57 -12.36 -10.41 5.69
CA ALA A 57 -11.44 -10.46 4.55
C ALA A 57 -10.69 -9.14 4.37
N VAL A 58 -11.41 -8.02 4.40
CA VAL A 58 -10.84 -6.68 4.23
C VAL A 58 -9.91 -6.33 5.39
N GLN A 59 -10.31 -6.61 6.63
CA GLN A 59 -9.47 -6.36 7.82
C GLN A 59 -8.19 -7.21 7.80
N GLN A 60 -8.29 -8.50 7.47
CA GLN A 60 -7.13 -9.38 7.33
C GLN A 60 -6.19 -8.88 6.24
N LYS A 61 -6.73 -8.48 5.08
CA LYS A 61 -5.93 -7.92 3.99
C LYS A 61 -5.28 -6.61 4.39
N ALA A 62 -5.99 -5.73 5.11
CA ALA A 62 -5.46 -4.45 5.58
C ALA A 62 -4.27 -4.67 6.52
N ARG A 63 -4.39 -5.57 7.50
CA ARG A 63 -3.29 -5.95 8.40
C ARG A 63 -2.07 -6.48 7.63
N ALA A 64 -2.31 -7.31 6.61
CA ALA A 64 -1.24 -7.82 5.75
C ALA A 64 -0.56 -6.72 4.91
N ILE A 65 -1.29 -5.70 4.46
CA ILE A 65 -0.73 -4.54 3.74
C ILE A 65 0.07 -3.65 4.69
N VAL A 66 -0.44 -3.39 5.90
CA VAL A 66 0.24 -2.58 6.93
C VAL A 66 1.55 -3.25 7.36
N GLY A 67 1.58 -4.57 7.50
CA GLY A 67 2.79 -5.36 7.73
C GLY A 67 3.44 -5.16 9.11
N VAL A 68 2.79 -4.42 10.00
CA VAL A 68 3.16 -4.24 11.42
C VAL A 68 1.90 -4.28 12.27
N GLU A 69 2.05 -4.68 13.53
CA GLU A 69 0.96 -4.64 14.50
C GLU A 69 0.74 -3.20 14.98
N LEU A 70 -0.49 -2.70 14.82
CA LEU A 70 -0.88 -1.38 15.32
C LEU A 70 -1.29 -1.47 16.80
N PRO A 71 -1.15 -0.39 17.58
CA PRO A 71 -1.67 -0.35 18.95
C PRO A 71 -3.16 -0.74 19.01
N PRO A 72 -3.63 -1.49 20.02
CA PRO A 72 -4.98 -2.07 20.02
C PRO A 72 -6.12 -1.08 19.78
N ALA A 73 -6.06 0.11 20.40
CA ALA A 73 -7.06 1.16 20.21
C ALA A 73 -7.10 1.67 18.76
N ARG A 74 -5.93 1.77 18.13
CA ARG A 74 -5.79 2.20 16.74
C ARG A 74 -6.23 1.10 15.76
N GLN A 75 -5.88 -0.16 16.04
CA GLN A 75 -6.36 -1.30 15.25
C GLN A 75 -7.89 -1.38 15.28
N ALA A 76 -8.50 -1.25 16.47
CA ALA A 76 -9.96 -1.23 16.61
C ALA A 76 -10.60 -0.08 15.82
N ARG A 77 -9.96 1.09 15.79
CA ARG A 77 -10.44 2.25 15.02
C ARG A 77 -10.35 2.00 13.51
N LEU A 78 -9.25 1.39 13.04
CA LEU A 78 -9.09 0.99 11.65
C LEU A 78 -10.13 -0.06 11.25
N ASP A 79 -10.34 -1.07 12.09
CA ASP A 79 -11.30 -2.15 11.85
C ASP A 79 -12.74 -1.60 11.73
N ALA A 80 -13.12 -0.65 12.60
CA ALA A 80 -14.40 0.05 12.51
C ALA A 80 -14.51 0.87 11.20
N PHE A 81 -13.48 1.64 10.86
CA PHE A 81 -13.46 2.46 9.64
C PHE A 81 -13.60 1.63 8.35
N LEU A 82 -12.99 0.44 8.31
CA LEU A 82 -13.07 -0.47 7.19
C LEU A 82 -14.39 -1.25 7.12
N SER A 83 -15.08 -1.45 8.25
CA SER A 83 -16.33 -2.22 8.28
C SER A 83 -17.41 -1.60 7.40
N ASP A 84 -17.57 -0.28 7.47
CA ASP A 84 -18.55 0.47 6.66
C ASP A 84 -18.22 0.49 5.15
N ARG A 85 -16.99 0.09 4.80
CA ARG A 85 -16.45 0.13 3.43
C ARG A 85 -16.16 -1.25 2.88
N ALA A 86 -16.36 -2.30 3.66
CA ALA A 86 -15.91 -3.65 3.31
C ALA A 86 -16.54 -4.12 2.00
N GLN A 87 -17.84 -3.87 1.82
CA GLN A 87 -18.56 -4.30 0.62
C GLN A 87 -18.03 -3.65 -0.67
N SER A 88 -17.67 -2.36 -0.65
CA SER A 88 -17.16 -1.68 -1.85
C SER A 88 -15.72 -2.06 -2.18
N LEU A 89 -15.02 -2.71 -1.24
CA LEU A 89 -13.64 -3.18 -1.40
C LEU A 89 -13.57 -4.65 -1.83
N VAL A 90 -14.70 -5.36 -1.95
CA VAL A 90 -14.75 -6.74 -2.43
C VAL A 90 -15.02 -6.77 -3.93
N GLN A 91 -14.16 -7.44 -4.68
CA GLN A 91 -14.30 -7.62 -6.14
C GLN A 91 -15.15 -8.83 -6.48
N SER A 92 -14.96 -9.95 -5.76
CA SER A 92 -15.70 -11.19 -5.96
C SER A 92 -15.66 -12.06 -4.71
N TYR A 93 -16.55 -13.04 -4.65
CA TYR A 93 -16.55 -14.05 -3.59
C TYR A 93 -17.12 -15.38 -4.11
N SER A 94 -16.76 -16.48 -3.45
CA SER A 94 -17.39 -17.79 -3.61
C SER A 94 -17.59 -18.47 -2.26
N GLU A 95 -18.79 -19.03 -2.04
CA GLU A 95 -19.06 -19.87 -0.88
C GLU A 95 -18.40 -21.25 -1.09
N GLN A 96 -17.54 -21.66 -0.17
CA GLN A 96 -16.88 -22.96 -0.19
C GLN A 96 -17.64 -23.98 0.67
N SER A 97 -18.12 -23.54 1.83
CA SER A 97 -18.96 -24.36 2.70
C SER A 97 -19.88 -23.51 3.54
N PHE A 98 -21.03 -24.08 3.88
CA PHE A 98 -21.98 -23.51 4.81
C PHE A 98 -22.62 -24.64 5.60
N GLN A 99 -22.35 -24.68 6.91
CA GLN A 99 -22.83 -25.71 7.81
C GLN A 99 -23.57 -25.05 8.97
N THR A 100 -24.77 -25.56 9.25
CA THR A 100 -25.56 -25.22 10.43
C THR A 100 -25.64 -26.46 11.30
N GLY A 101 -25.25 -26.36 12.56
CA GLY A 101 -25.19 -27.50 13.47
C GLY A 101 -25.33 -27.11 14.94
N PRO A 102 -25.19 -28.09 15.85
CA PRO A 102 -25.27 -27.86 17.30
C PRO A 102 -24.17 -26.91 17.81
N ASP A 103 -23.04 -26.83 17.09
CA ASP A 103 -21.91 -25.92 17.39
C ASP A 103 -22.10 -24.52 16.78
N GLY A 104 -23.28 -24.23 16.22
CA GLY A 104 -23.62 -22.95 15.60
C GLY A 104 -23.52 -22.99 14.08
N VAL A 105 -23.11 -21.89 13.48
CA VAL A 105 -23.02 -21.75 12.02
C VAL A 105 -21.58 -21.52 11.62
N GLN A 106 -21.07 -22.38 10.74
CA GLN A 106 -19.75 -22.25 10.16
C GLN A 106 -19.88 -22.07 8.65
N ALA A 107 -19.34 -20.97 8.16
CA ALA A 107 -19.31 -20.68 6.73
C ALA A 107 -17.88 -20.35 6.30
N VAL A 108 -17.46 -20.91 5.18
CA VAL A 108 -16.16 -20.64 4.57
C VAL A 108 -16.40 -19.97 3.22
N TYR A 109 -15.79 -18.82 3.04
CA TYR A 109 -15.84 -18.06 1.80
C TYR A 109 -14.42 -17.81 1.30
N ASP A 110 -14.24 -17.91 -0.02
CA ASP A 110 -13.09 -17.29 -0.66
C ASP A 110 -13.51 -15.89 -1.12
N VAL A 111 -12.81 -14.87 -0.63
CA VAL A 111 -13.12 -13.47 -0.93
C VAL A 111 -11.94 -12.83 -1.64
N THR A 112 -12.19 -12.21 -2.78
CA THR A 112 -11.19 -11.43 -3.51
C THR A 112 -11.39 -9.95 -3.17
N VAL A 113 -10.43 -9.39 -2.44
CA VAL A 113 -10.43 -7.96 -2.05
C VAL A 113 -9.67 -7.14 -3.09
N ASP A 114 -10.20 -5.96 -3.43
CA ASP A 114 -9.48 -4.94 -4.20
C ASP A 114 -8.28 -4.42 -3.40
N ARG A 115 -7.15 -5.09 -3.59
CA ARG A 115 -5.89 -4.75 -2.91
C ARG A 115 -5.43 -3.33 -3.24
N GLN A 116 -5.63 -2.86 -4.47
CA GLN A 116 -5.18 -1.53 -4.89
C GLN A 116 -6.09 -0.45 -4.32
N GLY A 117 -7.41 -0.64 -4.36
CA GLY A 117 -8.38 0.23 -3.69
C GLY A 117 -8.14 0.31 -2.18
N LEU A 118 -7.95 -0.84 -1.52
CA LEU A 118 -7.67 -0.90 -0.09
C LEU A 118 -6.34 -0.21 0.26
N ARG A 119 -5.28 -0.44 -0.52
CA ARG A 119 -3.99 0.23 -0.29
C ARG A 119 -4.13 1.75 -0.39
N ARG A 120 -4.77 2.26 -1.46
CA ARG A 120 -5.01 3.70 -1.63
C ARG A 120 -5.82 4.28 -0.47
N LEU A 121 -6.82 3.55 0.02
CA LEU A 121 -7.60 3.97 1.19
C LEU A 121 -6.71 4.06 2.44
N LEU A 122 -5.85 3.07 2.71
CA LEU A 122 -4.92 3.08 3.84
C LEU A 122 -3.84 4.16 3.72
N GLU A 123 -3.45 4.53 2.51
CA GLU A 123 -2.56 5.67 2.24
C GLU A 123 -3.28 7.00 2.56
N GLN A 124 -4.53 7.16 2.13
CA GLN A 124 -5.35 8.34 2.40
C GLN A 124 -5.62 8.56 3.90
N THR A 125 -5.72 7.48 4.69
CA THR A 125 -5.85 7.60 6.15
C THR A 125 -4.53 7.92 6.84
N GLY A 126 -3.39 7.89 6.14
CA GLY A 126 -2.07 8.03 6.75
C GLY A 126 -1.59 6.80 7.51
N VAL A 127 -2.38 5.72 7.56
CA VAL A 127 -2.04 4.52 8.34
C VAL A 127 -0.72 3.90 7.89
N LEU A 128 -0.44 3.86 6.59
CA LEU A 128 0.82 3.31 6.09
C LEU A 128 2.02 4.20 6.43
N ALA A 129 1.85 5.52 6.42
CA ALA A 129 2.91 6.47 6.74
C ALA A 129 3.28 6.45 8.23
N THR A 130 2.29 6.30 9.11
CA THR A 130 2.47 6.39 10.56
C THR A 130 2.39 5.03 11.26
N ALA A 131 2.55 3.92 10.51
CA ALA A 131 2.39 2.57 11.06
C ALA A 131 3.42 2.27 12.17
N ARG A 132 4.65 2.82 12.05
CA ARG A 132 5.76 2.59 12.99
C ARG A 132 6.00 3.75 13.95
N THR A 133 5.72 4.96 13.50
CA THR A 133 6.02 6.19 14.25
C THR A 133 4.84 7.13 14.11
N SER A 134 4.39 7.69 15.23
CA SER A 134 3.35 8.70 15.21
C SER A 134 3.86 9.99 14.58
N GLN A 135 3.01 10.65 13.80
CA GLN A 135 3.31 11.95 13.22
C GLN A 135 2.78 13.06 14.15
N PRO A 136 3.65 13.91 14.72
CA PRO A 136 3.21 15.07 15.48
C PRO A 136 2.62 16.12 14.53
N TYR A 137 1.64 16.87 15.01
CA TYR A 137 1.08 18.02 14.28
C TYR A 137 0.50 19.06 15.23
N THR A 138 0.29 20.27 14.74
CA THR A 138 -0.42 21.33 15.48
C THR A 138 -1.81 21.55 14.90
N LEU A 139 -2.78 21.81 15.76
CA LEU A 139 -4.19 21.98 15.39
C LEU A 139 -4.68 23.37 15.82
N SER A 140 -5.20 24.13 14.86
CA SER A 140 -6.00 25.33 15.07
C SER A 140 -7.45 25.06 14.63
N MET A 141 -8.42 25.35 15.50
CA MET A 141 -9.84 25.22 15.18
C MET A 141 -10.47 26.60 15.19
N LEU A 142 -11.02 27.01 14.05
CA LEU A 142 -11.76 28.26 13.91
C LEU A 142 -13.25 27.93 14.01
N GLY A 143 -13.81 28.00 15.21
CA GLY A 143 -15.22 27.67 15.47
C GLY A 143 -15.42 26.29 16.12
N ARG A 144 -16.67 25.81 16.12
CA ARG A 144 -17.05 24.57 16.81
C ARG A 144 -16.87 23.36 15.89
N VAL A 145 -15.88 22.53 16.19
CA VAL A 145 -15.64 21.23 15.54
C VAL A 145 -15.85 20.10 16.55
N PRO A 146 -16.52 18.99 16.20
CA PRO A 146 -16.73 17.86 17.14
C PRO A 146 -15.41 17.21 17.56
N GLY A 147 -15.04 17.37 18.83
CA GLY A 147 -13.74 16.95 19.35
C GLY A 147 -13.55 15.43 19.42
N ASP A 148 -14.63 14.68 19.65
CA ASP A 148 -14.68 13.22 19.67
C ASP A 148 -14.45 12.61 18.28
N ALA A 149 -15.12 13.15 17.26
CA ALA A 149 -14.93 12.74 15.88
C ALA A 149 -13.48 13.01 15.44
N LEU A 150 -12.92 14.17 15.84
CA LEU A 150 -11.55 14.54 15.55
C LEU A 150 -10.54 13.60 16.24
N ALA A 151 -10.72 13.32 17.52
CA ALA A 151 -9.89 12.37 18.26
C ALA A 151 -9.89 10.97 17.62
N GLY A 152 -11.05 10.53 17.12
CA GLY A 152 -11.18 9.27 16.38
C GLY A 152 -10.41 9.26 15.06
N LEU A 153 -10.33 10.40 14.36
CA LEU A 153 -9.58 10.54 13.10
C LEU A 153 -8.07 10.63 13.34
N GLU A 154 -7.65 11.33 14.39
CA GLU A 154 -6.25 11.38 14.83
C GLU A 154 -5.72 10.01 15.20
N LEU A 155 -6.48 9.28 16.02
CA LEU A 155 -6.13 7.93 16.43
C LEU A 155 -5.98 7.00 15.22
N LEU A 156 -6.92 7.05 14.27
CA LEU A 156 -6.86 6.29 13.02
C LEU A 156 -5.55 6.60 12.26
N SER A 157 -5.29 7.89 12.08
CA SER A 157 -4.18 8.39 11.26
C SER A 157 -2.82 8.31 11.94
N GLY A 158 -2.77 7.90 13.22
CA GLY A 158 -1.53 7.85 13.99
C GLY A 158 -0.93 9.23 14.28
N LEU A 159 -1.79 10.24 14.40
CA LEU A 159 -1.40 11.63 14.61
C LEU A 159 -1.42 11.99 16.09
N THR A 160 -0.47 12.83 16.52
CA THR A 160 -0.38 13.31 17.90
C THR A 160 -0.35 14.84 17.94
N ARG A 161 -1.23 15.45 18.75
CA ARG A 161 -1.26 16.91 18.92
C ARG A 161 -0.06 17.36 19.72
N GLN A 162 0.67 18.33 19.20
CA GLN A 162 1.70 19.03 19.95
C GLN A 162 1.15 20.36 20.47
N SER A 163 1.19 20.55 21.80
CA SER A 163 0.79 21.78 22.45
C SER A 163 2.01 22.70 22.63
N GLY A 164 2.15 23.69 21.76
CA GLY A 164 3.14 24.77 21.88
C GLY A 164 4.33 24.69 20.91
N GLY A 165 4.55 25.81 20.20
CA GLY A 165 5.83 26.21 19.62
C GLY A 165 6.33 25.47 18.37
N MET A 166 6.30 26.18 17.23
CA MET A 166 6.84 25.85 15.91
C MET A 166 8.24 25.22 15.93
N GLY A 167 8.32 23.90 15.79
CA GLY A 167 9.39 23.35 14.96
C GLY A 167 9.06 23.68 13.51
N ALA A 168 10.02 24.18 12.73
CA ALA A 168 9.82 24.56 11.32
C ALA A 168 9.35 23.40 10.41
N ASP A 169 9.27 22.19 10.96
CA ASP A 169 9.02 20.94 10.25
C ASP A 169 7.78 20.17 10.79
N VAL A 170 6.99 20.79 11.67
CA VAL A 170 5.76 20.17 12.21
C VAL A 170 4.54 20.66 11.41
N PRO A 171 3.74 19.77 10.81
CA PRO A 171 2.56 20.17 10.06
C PRO A 171 1.55 20.94 10.92
N ALA A 172 1.05 22.05 10.38
CA ALA A 172 0.07 22.92 11.02
C ALA A 172 -1.29 22.84 10.32
N LEU A 173 -2.25 22.21 10.98
CA LEU A 173 -3.61 22.01 10.47
C LEU A 173 -4.55 23.07 11.05
N THR A 174 -5.26 23.77 10.18
CA THR A 174 -6.38 24.64 10.53
C THR A 174 -7.68 24.03 10.02
N ILE A 175 -8.68 23.88 10.87
CA ILE A 175 -10.03 23.40 10.49
C ILE A 175 -11.07 24.45 10.86
N GLN A 176 -12.03 24.67 9.97
CA GLN A 176 -13.16 25.56 10.20
C GLN A 176 -14.46 24.99 9.62
N PRO A 177 -15.62 25.19 10.28
CA PRO A 177 -16.91 24.91 9.67
C PRO A 177 -17.19 25.93 8.56
N ILE A 178 -17.83 25.47 7.50
CA ILE A 178 -18.32 26.29 6.38
C ILE A 178 -19.79 25.95 6.14
N THR A 179 -20.47 26.71 5.29
CA THR A 179 -21.86 26.40 4.90
C THR A 179 -21.93 25.00 4.29
N GLY A 180 -22.65 24.08 4.95
CA GLY A 180 -22.84 22.71 4.48
C GLY A 180 -21.69 21.75 4.77
N GLY A 181 -20.69 22.11 5.59
CA GLY A 181 -19.60 21.17 5.92
C GLY A 181 -18.41 21.81 6.62
N TYR A 182 -17.22 21.36 6.24
CA TYR A 182 -15.94 21.78 6.83
C TYR A 182 -14.93 22.14 5.74
N ALA A 183 -13.97 22.98 6.11
CA ALA A 183 -12.76 23.24 5.34
C ALA A 183 -11.53 23.06 6.23
N ALA A 184 -10.45 22.58 5.64
CA ALA A 184 -9.16 22.46 6.29
C ALA A 184 -8.02 22.96 5.40
N GLU A 185 -7.00 23.51 6.05
CA GLU A 185 -5.73 23.94 5.47
C GLU A 185 -4.61 23.32 6.31
N LEU A 186 -3.69 22.60 5.67
CA LEU A 186 -2.51 22.01 6.30
C LEU A 186 -1.26 22.64 5.69
N LYS A 187 -0.36 23.14 6.52
CA LYS A 187 0.92 23.74 6.09
C LYS A 187 2.08 22.96 6.66
N SER A 188 3.06 22.60 5.83
CA SER A 188 4.31 21.94 6.25
C SER A 188 5.40 22.18 5.22
N GLY A 189 6.64 22.42 5.64
CA GLY A 189 7.78 22.47 4.71
C GLY A 189 7.71 23.50 3.58
N GLY A 190 6.85 24.53 3.68
CA GLY A 190 6.59 25.50 2.61
C GLY A 190 5.43 25.14 1.68
N ASP A 191 4.89 23.92 1.79
CA ASP A 191 3.71 23.46 1.07
C ASP A 191 2.42 23.73 1.83
N ASP A 192 1.32 23.77 1.09
CA ASP A 192 -0.04 24.05 1.57
C ASP A 192 -1.05 23.11 0.90
N TRP A 193 -1.77 22.34 1.71
CA TRP A 193 -2.84 21.45 1.26
C TRP A 193 -4.19 21.92 1.80
N LYS A 194 -5.12 22.16 0.88
CA LYS A 194 -6.49 22.60 1.21
C LYS A 194 -7.52 21.57 0.82
N ALA A 195 -8.53 21.39 1.67
CA ALA A 195 -9.66 20.52 1.38
C ALA A 195 -10.96 21.08 1.96
N GLY A 196 -12.06 20.87 1.23
CA GLY A 196 -13.42 21.12 1.69
C GLY A 196 -14.31 19.88 1.47
N GLY A 197 -15.38 19.75 2.26
CA GLY A 197 -16.29 18.61 2.17
C GLY A 197 -17.42 18.66 3.19
N GLU A 198 -18.44 17.82 2.96
CA GLU A 198 -19.68 17.78 3.76
C GLU A 198 -19.47 17.21 5.16
N SER A 199 -18.44 16.37 5.34
CA SER A 199 -18.10 15.76 6.63
C SER A 199 -16.66 16.03 7.03
N LEU A 200 -16.42 16.07 8.34
CA LEU A 200 -15.08 16.21 8.92
C LEU A 200 -14.15 15.10 8.43
N GLU A 201 -14.65 13.86 8.36
CA GLU A 201 -13.88 12.72 7.84
C GLU A 201 -13.45 12.92 6.39
N THR A 202 -14.34 13.39 5.52
CA THR A 202 -14.00 13.65 4.10
C THR A 202 -12.89 14.68 3.98
N VAL A 203 -12.98 15.77 4.73
CA VAL A 203 -11.98 16.84 4.73
C VAL A 203 -10.66 16.34 5.28
N TRP A 204 -10.70 15.59 6.38
CA TRP A 204 -9.54 15.01 7.03
C TRP A 204 -8.77 14.06 6.12
N LEU A 205 -9.46 13.09 5.51
CA LEU A 205 -8.84 12.12 4.61
C LEU A 205 -8.26 12.78 3.36
N ARG A 206 -8.89 13.84 2.84
CA ARG A 206 -8.35 14.59 1.70
C ARG A 206 -7.08 15.34 2.06
N VAL A 207 -7.08 16.12 3.15
CA VAL A 207 -5.94 16.97 3.50
C VAL A 207 -4.74 16.13 3.92
N TRP A 208 -4.94 15.13 4.78
CA TRP A 208 -3.88 14.25 5.24
C TRP A 208 -3.46 13.24 4.17
N GLY A 209 -4.40 12.72 3.39
CA GLY A 209 -4.06 11.85 2.26
C GLY A 209 -3.16 12.54 1.25
N ASN A 210 -3.41 13.82 0.95
CA ASN A 210 -2.53 14.61 0.10
C ASN A 210 -1.14 14.78 0.73
N TYR A 211 -1.06 15.21 2.00
CA TYR A 211 0.20 15.34 2.73
C TYR A 211 1.02 14.05 2.74
N PHE A 212 0.42 12.94 3.17
CA PHE A 212 1.11 11.66 3.26
C PHE A 212 1.49 11.10 1.90
N SER A 213 0.75 11.41 0.82
CA SER A 213 1.16 11.02 -0.53
C SER A 213 2.43 11.76 -0.98
N HIS A 214 2.57 13.04 -0.62
CA HIS A 214 3.77 13.84 -0.92
C HIS A 214 4.95 13.41 -0.03
N GLU A 215 4.74 13.30 1.28
CA GLU A 215 5.76 12.83 2.23
C GLU A 215 6.20 11.40 1.95
N HIS A 216 5.28 10.48 1.63
CA HIS A 216 5.68 9.12 1.26
C HIS A 216 6.49 9.13 -0.05
N THR A 217 6.22 10.03 -0.98
CA THR A 217 7.07 10.20 -2.17
C THR A 217 8.45 10.74 -1.81
N ALA A 218 8.54 11.72 -0.90
CA ALA A 218 9.80 12.28 -0.42
C ALA A 218 10.62 11.28 0.43
N VAL A 219 9.96 10.51 1.30
CA VAL A 219 10.56 9.46 2.13
C VAL A 219 10.95 8.26 1.27
N VAL A 220 10.16 7.84 0.28
CA VAL A 220 10.60 6.80 -0.67
C VAL A 220 11.79 7.31 -1.51
N ALA A 221 11.80 8.59 -1.87
CA ALA A 221 12.95 9.21 -2.51
C ALA A 221 14.18 9.31 -1.59
N SER A 222 14.03 9.31 -0.26
CA SER A 222 15.16 9.42 0.69
C SER A 222 15.54 8.10 1.41
N SER A 223 14.68 7.08 1.42
CA SER A 223 14.84 5.84 2.22
C SER A 223 15.31 4.62 1.43
N GLY A 224 16.03 4.82 0.33
CA GLY A 224 16.60 3.74 -0.48
C GLY A 224 18.13 3.80 -0.55
N THR A 225 18.75 2.65 -0.78
CA THR A 225 20.19 2.58 -1.04
C THR A 225 20.48 3.14 -2.43
N THR A 226 21.53 3.95 -2.56
CA THR A 226 22.01 4.43 -3.86
C THR A 226 22.58 3.26 -4.65
N LEU A 227 22.12 3.06 -5.87
CA LEU A 227 22.77 2.21 -6.87
C LEU A 227 23.28 3.13 -7.98
N VAL A 228 24.59 3.11 -8.22
CA VAL A 228 25.18 3.79 -9.37
C VAL A 228 25.53 2.73 -10.40
N VAL A 229 25.15 2.97 -11.65
CA VAL A 229 25.57 2.15 -12.78
C VAL A 229 26.19 3.06 -13.83
N SER A 230 27.30 2.64 -14.42
CA SER A 230 28.09 3.45 -15.35
C SER A 230 28.52 2.63 -16.56
N GLY A 231 28.82 3.32 -17.66
CA GLY A 231 29.38 2.72 -18.88
C GLY A 231 28.40 2.62 -20.04
N TRP A 232 27.24 3.26 -19.98
CA TRP A 232 26.34 3.32 -21.13
C TRP A 232 26.89 4.26 -22.20
N SER A 233 26.67 3.94 -23.47
CA SER A 233 27.01 4.83 -24.59
C SER A 233 25.98 5.94 -24.82
N ALA A 234 24.76 5.80 -24.28
CA ALA A 234 23.67 6.75 -24.45
C ALA A 234 22.67 6.70 -23.27
N ALA A 235 21.96 7.81 -23.04
CA ALA A 235 20.97 7.96 -21.97
C ALA A 235 19.80 6.97 -22.05
N ASP A 236 19.43 6.54 -23.26
CA ASP A 236 18.38 5.55 -23.48
C ASP A 236 18.69 4.21 -22.80
N GLY A 237 19.98 3.85 -22.70
CA GLY A 237 20.44 2.67 -21.98
C GLY A 237 20.11 2.73 -20.49
N ALA A 238 20.32 3.89 -19.86
CA ALA A 238 19.98 4.12 -18.46
C ALA A 238 18.46 4.10 -18.23
N GLN A 239 17.67 4.69 -19.14
CA GLN A 239 16.20 4.66 -19.03
C GLN A 239 15.62 3.25 -19.24
N SER A 240 16.17 2.47 -20.18
CA SER A 240 15.76 1.08 -20.36
C SER A 240 16.11 0.24 -19.13
N PHE A 241 17.28 0.46 -18.54
CA PHE A 241 17.70 -0.22 -17.32
C PHE A 241 16.79 0.13 -16.14
N ALA A 242 16.36 1.38 -16.00
CA ALA A 242 15.42 1.81 -14.96
C ALA A 242 14.13 0.98 -14.94
N ARG A 243 13.58 0.68 -16.12
CA ARG A 243 12.37 -0.16 -16.27
C ARG A 243 12.62 -1.60 -15.83
N SER A 244 13.77 -2.17 -16.20
CA SER A 244 14.14 -3.52 -15.78
C SER A 244 14.40 -3.59 -14.27
N LEU A 245 15.09 -2.60 -13.71
CA LEU A 245 15.42 -2.49 -12.29
C LEU A 245 14.16 -2.42 -11.41
N ALA A 246 13.12 -1.72 -11.86
CA ALA A 246 11.85 -1.60 -11.13
C ALA A 246 11.15 -2.96 -10.92
N THR A 247 11.47 -3.96 -11.74
CA THR A 247 10.91 -5.33 -11.67
C THR A 247 11.93 -6.36 -11.22
N ALA A 248 13.14 -5.93 -10.84
CA ALA A 248 14.25 -6.83 -10.56
C ALA A 248 14.02 -7.65 -9.28
N PRO A 249 14.47 -8.93 -9.27
CA PRO A 249 14.52 -9.73 -8.06
C PRO A 249 15.30 -9.03 -6.96
N GLY A 250 14.77 -9.02 -5.74
CA GLY A 250 15.43 -8.39 -4.58
C GLY A 250 15.20 -6.89 -4.44
N VAL A 251 14.50 -6.23 -5.37
CA VAL A 251 13.99 -4.87 -5.20
C VAL A 251 12.64 -4.89 -4.47
N GLY A 252 12.45 -3.97 -3.52
CA GLY A 252 11.24 -3.76 -2.74
C GLY A 252 10.15 -3.02 -3.52
N ASP A 253 9.43 -2.11 -2.86
CA ASP A 253 8.34 -1.33 -3.46
C ASP A 253 8.90 -0.22 -4.40
N GLY A 254 9.54 -0.64 -5.50
CA GLY A 254 9.98 0.23 -6.61
C GLY A 254 11.45 0.68 -6.56
N SER A 255 11.93 1.16 -7.71
CA SER A 255 13.22 1.83 -7.91
C SER A 255 13.02 3.14 -8.65
N THR A 256 13.70 4.20 -8.25
CA THR A 256 13.58 5.53 -8.89
C THR A 256 14.91 5.90 -9.55
N LEU A 257 14.86 6.37 -10.79
CA LEU A 257 16.01 6.99 -11.45
C LEU A 257 16.14 8.43 -10.91
N GLU A 258 17.20 8.73 -10.18
CA GLU A 258 17.43 10.04 -9.55
C GLU A 258 18.18 11.00 -10.46
N GLN A 259 19.22 10.49 -11.13
CA GLN A 259 20.11 11.33 -11.92
C GLN A 259 20.68 10.55 -13.09
N VAL A 260 20.85 11.23 -14.23
CA VAL A 260 21.64 10.76 -15.38
C VAL A 260 22.74 11.79 -15.60
N THR A 261 23.99 11.32 -15.62
CA THR A 261 25.17 12.14 -15.86
C THR A 261 25.77 11.75 -17.21
N LEU A 262 25.95 12.75 -18.07
CA LEU A 262 26.61 12.61 -19.36
C LEU A 262 28.05 13.10 -19.23
N ALA A 263 29.02 12.24 -19.52
CA ALA A 263 30.43 12.57 -19.47
C ALA A 263 31.17 12.01 -20.71
N PRO A 264 32.38 12.49 -21.04
CA PRO A 264 33.16 11.99 -22.18
C PRO A 264 33.45 10.48 -22.12
N GLU A 265 33.57 9.93 -20.92
CA GLU A 265 33.75 8.51 -20.63
C GLU A 265 32.49 7.65 -20.78
N GLY A 266 31.33 8.29 -20.97
CA GLY A 266 30.04 7.64 -21.18
C GLY A 266 28.93 8.22 -20.30
N VAL A 267 27.84 7.49 -20.22
CA VAL A 267 26.67 7.82 -19.40
C VAL A 267 26.69 6.98 -18.13
N SER A 268 26.44 7.64 -17.01
CA SER A 268 26.16 7.01 -15.72
C SER A 268 24.79 7.45 -15.21
N ALA A 269 24.20 6.61 -14.36
CA ALA A 269 22.92 6.89 -13.75
C ALA A 269 22.93 6.45 -12.28
N ARG A 270 22.32 7.31 -11.47
CA ARG A 270 22.09 7.08 -10.05
C ARG A 270 20.63 6.70 -9.86
N PHE A 271 20.43 5.57 -9.21
CA PHE A 271 19.12 5.03 -8.87
C PHE A 271 18.99 4.96 -7.36
N ARG A 272 17.78 5.19 -6.87
CA ARG A 272 17.39 4.83 -5.52
C ARG A 272 16.65 3.51 -5.54
N VAL A 273 17.15 2.53 -4.79
CA VAL A 273 16.56 1.20 -4.71
C VAL A 273 16.33 0.81 -3.26
N ARG A 274 15.13 0.32 -2.96
CA ARG A 274 14.85 -0.34 -1.69
C ARG A 274 15.23 -1.81 -1.82
N ILE A 275 16.28 -2.24 -1.12
CA ILE A 275 16.77 -3.62 -1.21
C ILE A 275 15.95 -4.50 -0.25
N ARG A 276 15.16 -5.43 -0.81
CA ARG A 276 14.46 -6.49 -0.06
C ARG A 276 15.37 -7.72 0.12
N ASP A 277 16.10 -8.08 -0.91
CA ASP A 277 17.06 -9.19 -0.92
C ASP A 277 18.29 -8.75 -1.72
N ARG A 278 19.41 -8.57 -1.01
CA ARG A 278 20.66 -8.08 -1.61
C ARG A 278 21.27 -9.11 -2.55
N GLN A 279 21.21 -10.39 -2.22
CA GLN A 279 21.84 -11.44 -3.02
C GLN A 279 21.11 -11.63 -4.35
N ALA A 280 19.78 -11.57 -4.33
CA ALA A 280 18.96 -11.60 -5.53
C ALA A 280 19.22 -10.38 -6.44
N LEU A 281 19.33 -9.19 -5.87
CA LEU A 281 19.65 -7.96 -6.60
C LEU A 281 21.04 -8.01 -7.23
N GLU A 282 22.07 -8.43 -6.47
CA GLU A 282 23.43 -8.55 -6.99
C GLU A 282 23.53 -9.60 -8.12
N GLY A 283 22.75 -10.68 -8.05
CA GLY A 283 22.61 -11.66 -9.13
C GLY A 283 22.06 -11.02 -10.41
N PHE A 284 20.95 -10.28 -10.29
CA PHE A 284 20.37 -9.53 -11.40
C PHE A 284 21.34 -8.50 -11.99
N LEU A 285 22.01 -7.70 -11.14
CA LEU A 285 22.96 -6.69 -11.59
C LEU A 285 24.13 -7.32 -12.35
N ARG A 286 24.63 -8.45 -11.88
CA ARG A 286 25.69 -9.20 -12.56
C ARG A 286 25.24 -9.64 -13.95
N GLU A 287 24.08 -10.26 -14.06
CA GLU A 287 23.52 -10.70 -15.36
C GLU A 287 23.25 -9.53 -16.30
N ALA A 288 22.67 -8.44 -15.78
CA ALA A 288 22.31 -7.26 -16.56
C ALA A 288 23.53 -6.46 -17.08
N THR A 289 24.68 -6.59 -16.42
CA THR A 289 25.94 -5.89 -16.77
C THR A 289 26.97 -6.77 -17.48
N GLN A 290 26.85 -8.09 -17.39
CA GLN A 290 27.81 -9.03 -17.97
C GLN A 290 27.94 -8.84 -19.50
N GLY A 291 29.19 -8.68 -19.95
CA GLY A 291 29.51 -8.53 -21.38
C GLY A 291 29.10 -7.21 -22.03
N ARG A 292 28.60 -6.24 -21.25
CA ARG A 292 28.11 -4.93 -21.75
C ARG A 292 28.98 -3.73 -21.39
N GLY A 293 30.12 -3.96 -20.75
CA GLY A 293 31.02 -2.89 -20.29
C GLY A 293 30.44 -2.02 -19.18
N LEU A 294 29.34 -2.46 -18.54
CA LEU A 294 28.69 -1.73 -17.46
C LEU A 294 29.30 -2.11 -16.11
N THR A 295 29.48 -1.12 -15.25
CA THR A 295 29.91 -1.29 -13.85
C THR A 295 28.81 -0.80 -12.92
N TRP A 296 28.71 -1.39 -11.72
CA TRP A 296 27.70 -1.03 -10.75
C TRP A 296 28.25 -0.98 -9.34
N GLN A 297 27.68 -0.11 -8.50
CA GLN A 297 28.04 0.06 -7.10
C GLN A 297 26.80 0.32 -6.25
N ILE A 298 26.65 -0.44 -5.17
CA ILE A 298 25.60 -0.26 -4.15
C ILE A 298 26.20 0.56 -3.00
N GLY A 299 25.54 1.66 -2.62
CA GLY A 299 25.99 2.58 -1.57
C GLY A 299 27.02 3.60 -2.02
N GLY A 300 27.11 3.90 -3.33
CA GLY A 300 27.95 5.00 -3.82
C GLY A 300 27.41 6.35 -3.37
N GLU A 301 28.25 7.18 -2.75
CA GLU A 301 27.97 8.59 -2.46
C GLU A 301 27.71 9.40 -3.75
#